data_AF-A0A359EV18-F1
#
_entry.id   AF-A0A359EV18-F1
#
_cell.length_a   1.000
_cell.length_b   1.000
_cell.length_c   1.000
_cell.angle_alpha   90.00
_cell.angle_beta   90.00
_cell.angle_gamma   90.00
#
_symmetry.space_group_name_H-M   'P 1'
#
loop_
_entity.id
_entity.type
_entity.pdbx_description
1 polymer ?
#
loop_
_entity_poly.entity_id
_entity_poly.type
_entity_poly.pdbx_seq_one_letter_code
_entity_poly.pdbx_strand_id
1 'polypeptide(L)' 'MKVFVTGGAGVVGSNFIAYMMDTHPDYRVCCVDKLTYAGNLSSLQSVMGKPESLITCVPDRQGHDRYYAVDL' A
#
# COMPACT_ATOMS: atom_id res chain seq x y z
N MET A 1 14.81 -5.03 5.15
CA MET A 1 14.00 -6.07 4.45
C MET A 1 13.04 -5.43 3.43
N LYS A 2 12.45 -6.15 2.47
CA LYS A 2 11.35 -5.63 1.61
C LYS A 2 10.01 -6.22 2.05
N VAL A 3 9.02 -5.38 2.29
CA VAL A 3 7.69 -5.76 2.78
C VAL A 3 6.63 -5.24 1.83
N PHE A 4 5.73 -6.10 1.37
CA PHE A 4 4.56 -5.72 0.59
C PHE A 4 3.33 -5.71 1.50
N VAL A 5 2.58 -4.62 1.46
CA VAL A 5 1.36 -4.44 2.26
C VAL A 5 0.19 -4.30 1.32
N THR A 6 -0.65 -5.34 1.27
CA THR A 6 -1.90 -5.33 0.50
C THR A 6 -2.98 -4.56 1.26
N GLY A 7 -3.77 -3.73 0.57
CA GLY A 7 -4.80 -2.91 1.23
C GLY A 7 -4.21 -1.77 2.08
N GLY A 8 -2.99 -1.34 1.76
CA GLY A 8 -2.24 -0.36 2.54
C GLY A 8 -2.82 1.06 2.53
N ALA A 9 -3.75 1.38 1.63
CA ALA A 9 -4.46 2.66 1.62
C ALA A 9 -5.73 2.65 2.48
N GLY A 10 -6.09 1.51 3.09
CA GLY A 10 -7.19 1.42 4.05
C GLY A 10 -6.81 1.92 5.45
N VAL A 11 -7.78 1.96 6.36
CA VAL A 11 -7.61 2.46 7.74
C VAL A 11 -6.49 1.72 8.50
N VAL A 12 -6.53 0.38 8.50
CA VAL A 12 -5.52 -0.44 9.20
C VAL A 12 -4.22 -0.48 8.43
N GLY A 13 -4.29 -0.64 7.11
CA GLY A 13 -3.11 -0.76 6.25
C GLY A 13 -2.21 0.48 6.30
N SER A 14 -2.81 1.67 6.28
CA SER A 14 -2.07 2.93 6.35
C SER A 14 -1.34 3.10 7.68
N ASN A 15 -2.01 2.81 8.81
CA ASN A 15 -1.38 2.84 10.14
C ASN A 15 -0.30 1.77 10.31
N PHE A 16 -0.51 0.58 9.77
CA PHE A 16 0.51 -0.47 9.78
C PHE A 16 1.78 -0.03 9.01
N ILE A 17 1.61 0.59 7.84
CA ILE A 17 2.73 1.16 7.09
C ILE A 17 3.45 2.24 7.90
N ALA A 18 2.71 3.13 8.57
CA ALA A 18 3.27 4.13 9.51
C ALA A 18 4.22 3.48 10.50
N TYR A 19 3.66 2.51 11.24
CA TYR A 19 4.32 1.83 12.33
C TYR A 19 5.55 1.06 11.86
N MET A 20 5.45 0.37 10.71
CA MET A 20 6.56 -0.38 10.14
C MET A 20 7.70 0.53 9.69
N MET A 21 7.39 1.69 9.11
CA MET A 21 8.42 2.65 8.68
C MET A 21 9.12 3.33 9.86
N ASP A 22 8.41 3.55 10.98
CA ASP A 22 8.98 4.12 12.20
C ASP A 22 9.82 3.08 12.97
N THR A 23 9.28 1.87 13.15
CA THR A 23 9.93 0.80 13.92
C THR A 23 11.10 0.16 13.18
N HIS A 24 11.04 0.12 11.84
CA HIS A 24 12.04 -0.51 10.99
C HIS A 24 12.46 0.42 9.84
N PRO A 25 13.27 1.47 10.11
CA PRO A 25 13.62 2.47 9.12
C PRO A 25 14.49 1.94 7.96
N ASP A 26 15.14 0.78 8.15
CA ASP A 26 15.91 0.08 7.11
C ASP A 26 15.04 -0.77 6.18
N TYR A 27 13.74 -0.90 6.48
CA TYR A 27 12.81 -1.68 5.65
C TYR A 27 12.30 -0.83 4.49
N ARG A 28 12.11 -1.48 3.34
CA ARG A 28 11.39 -0.90 2.21
C ARG A 28 9.99 -1.48 2.19
N VAL A 29 9.02 -0.63 2.52
CA VAL A 29 7.60 -0.96 2.51
C VAL A 29 6.99 -0.55 1.17
N CYS A 30 6.28 -1.45 0.52
CA CYS A 30 5.55 -1.22 -0.72
C CYS A 30 4.06 -1.45 -0.50
N CYS A 31 3.26 -0.39 -0.61
CA CYS A 31 1.81 -0.48 -0.55
C CYS A 31 1.27 -1.00 -1.89
N VAL A 32 0.44 -2.04 -1.85
CA VAL A 32 -0.29 -2.57 -2.99
C VAL A 32 -1.77 -2.45 -2.68
N ASP A 33 -2.47 -1.56 -3.39
CA ASP A 33 -3.87 -1.28 -3.11
C ASP A 33 -4.64 -1.07 -4.42
N LYS A 34 -5.90 -1.54 -4.45
CA LYS A 34 -6.80 -1.39 -5.60
C LYS A 34 -7.55 -0.05 -5.56
N LEU A 35 -7.40 0.73 -4.48
CA LEU A 35 -8.04 2.02 -4.24
C LEU A 35 -9.55 1.96 -4.49
N THR A 36 -10.19 0.92 -3.93
CA THR A 36 -11.64 0.80 -3.94
C THR A 36 -12.27 1.78 -2.95
N TYR A 37 -13.57 1.68 -2.68
CA TYR A 37 -14.29 2.61 -1.80
C TYR A 37 -13.59 2.93 -0.47
N ALA A 38 -12.94 1.94 0.16
CA ALA A 38 -12.29 2.10 1.46
C ALA A 38 -10.81 2.54 1.39
N GLY A 39 -10.21 2.58 0.19
CA GLY A 39 -8.81 2.95 -0.01
C GLY A 39 -8.66 4.45 -0.29
N ASN A 40 -7.87 5.15 0.53
CA ASN A 40 -7.63 6.58 0.37
C ASN A 40 -6.14 6.91 0.43
N LEU A 41 -5.62 7.53 -0.64
CA LEU A 41 -4.24 7.97 -0.71
C LEU A 41 -3.89 9.03 0.35
N SER A 42 -4.86 9.86 0.77
CA SER A 42 -4.61 10.86 1.81
C SER A 42 -4.30 10.23 3.17
N SER A 43 -4.80 9.02 3.44
CA SER A 43 -4.48 8.25 4.64
C SER A 43 -3.01 7.80 4.69
N LEU A 44 -2.39 7.58 3.52
CA LEU A 44 -0.95 7.32 3.43
C LEU A 44 -0.14 8.61 3.55
N GLN A 45 -0.63 9.72 3.00
CA GLN A 45 0.05 11.02 3.03
C GLN A 45 0.18 11.57 4.45
N SER A 46 -0.91 11.55 5.22
CA SER A 46 -0.91 12.03 6.61
C SER A 46 0.04 11.24 7.51
N VAL A 47 0.18 9.95 7.20
CA VAL A 47 1.00 9.00 7.93
C VAL A 47 2.49 9.12 7.58
N MET A 48 2.81 9.36 6.31
CA MET A 48 4.19 9.25 5.85
C MET A 48 4.99 10.53 6.00
N GLY A 49 4.35 11.72 6.05
CA GLY A 49 5.07 13.00 6.05
C GLY A 49 6.06 13.13 4.86
N LYS A 50 5.84 12.34 3.81
CA LYS A 50 6.74 12.17 2.66
C LYS A 50 6.09 12.77 1.42
N PRO A 51 6.90 13.23 0.45
CA PRO A 51 6.37 13.83 -0.76
C PRO A 51 5.58 12.82 -1.61
N GLU A 52 4.49 13.28 -2.22
CA GLU A 52 3.62 12.48 -3.10
C GLU A 52 4.37 11.77 -4.23
N SER A 53 5.53 12.29 -4.63
CA SER A 53 6.43 11.70 -5.63
C SER A 53 6.85 10.24 -5.35
N LEU A 54 6.70 9.76 -4.11
CA LEU A 54 6.98 8.37 -3.76
C LEU A 54 5.81 7.42 -4.04
N ILE A 55 4.62 7.96 -4.32
CA ILE A 55 3.42 7.19 -4.65
C ILE A 55 3.41 6.96 -6.16
N THR A 56 3.64 5.72 -6.58
CA THR A 56 3.50 5.33 -7.98
C THR A 56 2.19 4.55 -8.13
N CYS A 57 1.19 5.16 -8.76
CA CYS A 57 0.00 4.44 -9.19
C CYS A 57 0.40 3.49 -10.32
N VAL A 58 0.32 2.20 -10.06
CA VAL A 58 0.47 1.17 -11.09
C VAL A 58 -0.94 0.79 -11.53
N PRO A 59 -1.35 1.12 -12.77
CA PRO A 59 -2.66 0.72 -13.26
C PRO A 59 -2.77 -0.80 -13.28
N ASP A 60 -3.98 -1.30 -13.04
CA ASP A 60 -4.24 -2.73 -13.05
C ASP A 60 -3.84 -3.33 -14.41
N ARG A 61 -3.05 -4.40 -14.38
CA ARG A 61 -2.59 -5.09 -15.59
C ARG A 61 -3.56 -6.21 -15.85
N GLN A 62 -4.15 -6.31 -17.05
CA GLN A 62 -5.00 -7.45 -17.43
C GLN A 62 -4.25 -8.77 -17.17
N GLY A 63 -4.58 -9.43 -16.05
CA GLY A 63 -3.91 -10.65 -15.59
C GLY A 63 -3.54 -10.67 -14.10
N HIS A 64 -3.47 -9.53 -13.41
CA HIS A 64 -3.17 -9.48 -11.97
C HIS A 64 -4.28 -10.16 -11.15
N ASP A 65 -5.55 -9.89 -11.49
CA ASP A 65 -6.69 -10.58 -10.91
C ASP A 65 -6.70 -12.09 -11.26
N ARG A 66 -6.18 -12.52 -12.43
CA ARG A 66 -6.17 -13.94 -12.83
C ARG A 66 -5.14 -14.81 -12.07
N TYR A 67 -4.07 -14.21 -11.53
CA TYR A 67 -3.04 -14.96 -10.80
C TYR A 67 -3.40 -15.15 -9.31
N TYR A 68 -4.30 -14.32 -8.78
CA TYR A 68 -4.79 -14.37 -7.39
C TYR A 68 -6.26 -14.79 -7.26
N ALA A 69 -7.01 -14.86 -8.37
CA ALA A 69 -8.25 -15.63 -8.45
C ALA A 69 -7.92 -17.13 -8.43
N VAL A 70 -7.39 -17.60 -7.30
CA VAL A 70 -7.53 -19.01 -6.94
C VAL A 70 -9.00 -19.16 -6.57
N ASP A 71 -9.66 -20.06 -7.28
CA ASP A 71 -11.11 -20.26 -7.33
C ASP A 71 -11.82 -20.11 -5.97
N LEU A 72 -12.84 -19.23 -5.97
CA LEU A 72 -13.95 -19.28 -5.01
C LEU A 72 -14.84 -20.49 -5.30
#